data_AF-A0A419GER3-F1
#
_entry.id   AF-A0A419GER3-F1
#
_cell.length_a   1.000
_cell.length_b   1.000
_cell.length_c   1.000
_cell.angle_alpha   90.00
_cell.angle_beta   90.00
_cell.angle_gamma   90.00
#
_symmetry.space_group_name_H-M   'P 1'
#
loop_
_entity.id
_entity.type
_entity.pdbx_description
1 polymer ?
#
loop_
_entity_poly.entity_id
_entity_poly.type
_entity_poly.pdbx_seq_one_letter_code
_entity_poly.pdbx_strand_id
1 'polypeptide(L)'
;MHLKAEKVPKTPVSLLPLKRSNPDGSTLFYLSLVYICGLFILATALRNLPAGLIPSLIIWSLLNIAAELKPLNFTPRLSLTTSIAIHMAVIILFGTPAAVLISTIGNFATDLVNKKGIKKLLFNVSQYAISVYLAGVVFHNFKQSPSAIDLGSDLPAIILSSITFAGLNLFLVCTVIALSEKLNFFKIIEDSFKTELLHFATMIPLALLIVIVYSQEPAALVFLVLPFVLAHFSFDSYIQLRRETRGTFEILADIIDQKDSYTASHSRRVAGYASAIAREMNLPIRQIDEIYDAGRIHDLGKVGVGDQILNKSAALSKDEVALIQKHPAIGYSLLNRLRTYRQGASYIHYHHERIDGKGYPQGLSGSRIPLGARILSVADSFDAMTTDRPYRRALTRREAVQELRKCSGKQFDPEIVEVFIKALEENKICVEDRLKP
;
A
#
# COMPACT_ATOMS: atom_id res chain seq x y z
N MET A 1 -25.41 18.80 -25.65
CA MET A 1 -25.75 17.53 -24.96
C MET A 1 -24.87 17.47 -23.71
N HIS A 2 -25.45 17.80 -22.54
CA HIS A 2 -24.71 17.93 -21.28
C HIS A 2 -24.24 16.55 -20.79
N LEU A 3 -22.95 16.27 -20.95
CA LEU A 3 -22.29 15.17 -20.24
C LEU A 3 -22.23 15.55 -18.77
N LYS A 4 -23.12 14.95 -17.97
CA LYS A 4 -22.95 14.87 -16.51
C LYS A 4 -21.61 14.19 -16.25
N ALA A 5 -20.63 14.96 -15.81
CA ALA A 5 -19.42 14.41 -15.21
C ALA A 5 -19.84 13.58 -14.00
N GLU A 6 -19.84 12.27 -14.15
CA GLU A 6 -19.90 11.35 -13.02
C GLU A 6 -18.75 11.70 -12.09
N LYS A 7 -19.09 12.17 -10.88
CA LYS A 7 -18.12 12.40 -9.81
C LYS A 7 -17.46 11.06 -9.53
N VAL A 8 -16.25 10.86 -10.07
CA VAL A 8 -15.33 9.83 -9.60
C VAL A 8 -15.25 9.95 -8.09
N PRO A 9 -15.62 8.93 -7.30
CA PRO A 9 -15.58 9.03 -5.86
C PRO A 9 -14.13 9.25 -5.43
N LYS A 10 -13.85 10.45 -4.90
CA LYS A 10 -12.63 10.75 -4.15
C LYS A 10 -12.65 9.93 -2.86
N THR A 11 -12.28 8.66 -2.92
CA THR A 11 -11.91 7.91 -1.71
C THR A 11 -10.40 7.79 -1.65
N PRO A 12 -9.70 8.52 -0.77
CA PRO A 12 -8.37 8.11 -0.38
C PRO A 12 -8.51 6.72 0.25
N VAL A 13 -7.88 5.72 -0.37
CA VAL A 13 -7.76 4.39 0.22
C VAL A 13 -6.77 4.52 1.38
N SER A 14 -7.29 4.89 2.54
CA SER A 14 -6.63 4.82 3.84
C SER A 14 -7.66 4.35 4.86
N LEU A 15 -8.07 3.09 4.76
CA LEU A 15 -9.09 2.53 5.63
C LEU A 15 -8.64 1.14 6.06
N LEU A 16 -8.40 0.98 7.36
CA LEU A 16 -8.79 -0.25 8.05
C LEU A 16 -10.19 -0.62 7.52
N PRO A 17 -10.42 -1.84 7.04
CA PRO A 17 -11.67 -2.25 6.41
C PRO A 17 -12.80 -2.45 7.43
N LEU A 18 -12.84 -1.68 8.53
CA LEU A 18 -13.94 -1.76 9.49
C LEU A 18 -15.26 -1.20 8.93
N LYS A 19 -15.35 -0.96 7.61
CA LYS A 19 -16.43 -0.19 6.99
C LYS A 19 -17.50 -1.03 6.27
N ARG A 20 -17.39 -2.37 6.13
CA ARG A 20 -18.41 -3.11 5.35
C ARG A 20 -18.87 -4.51 5.81
N SER A 21 -18.24 -5.15 6.78
CA SER A 21 -18.73 -6.41 7.37
C SER A 21 -18.78 -6.31 8.89
N ASN A 22 -19.78 -6.93 9.52
CA ASN A 22 -19.74 -7.11 10.97
C ASN A 22 -18.48 -7.92 11.30
N PRO A 23 -17.61 -7.42 12.21
CA PRO A 23 -16.42 -8.16 12.60
C PRO A 23 -16.82 -9.51 13.16
N ASP A 24 -16.05 -10.55 12.82
CA ASP A 24 -16.25 -11.88 13.37
C ASP A 24 -15.92 -11.92 14.87
N GLY A 25 -16.26 -13.05 15.52
CA GLY A 25 -16.10 -13.20 16.97
C GLY A 25 -14.65 -13.02 17.44
N SER A 26 -13.68 -13.49 16.66
CA SER A 26 -12.24 -13.34 16.95
C SER A 26 -11.79 -11.88 16.86
N THR A 27 -12.21 -11.14 15.83
CA THR A 27 -11.91 -9.70 15.70
C THR A 27 -12.54 -8.91 16.84
N LEU A 28 -13.79 -9.19 17.20
CA LEU A 28 -14.48 -8.53 18.33
C LEU A 28 -13.79 -8.80 19.66
N PHE A 29 -13.41 -10.04 19.92
CA PHE A 29 -12.69 -10.42 21.14
C PHE A 29 -11.35 -9.68 21.24
N TYR A 30 -10.58 -9.67 20.16
CA TYR A 30 -9.29 -8.97 20.10
C TYR A 30 -9.45 -7.46 20.34
N LEU A 31 -10.40 -6.81 19.66
CA LEU A 31 -10.68 -5.38 19.85
C LEU A 31 -11.08 -5.08 21.32
N SER A 32 -11.94 -5.92 21.91
CA SER A 32 -12.38 -5.75 23.29
C SER A 32 -11.21 -5.86 24.28
N LEU A 33 -10.31 -6.82 24.07
CA LEU A 33 -9.10 -6.98 24.88
C LEU A 33 -8.22 -5.74 24.83
N VAL A 34 -7.93 -5.23 23.62
CA VAL A 34 -7.13 -4.02 23.43
C VAL A 34 -7.79 -2.82 24.12
N TYR A 35 -9.12 -2.69 24.03
CA TYR A 35 -9.84 -1.58 24.65
C TYR A 35 -9.78 -1.61 26.18
N ILE A 36 -10.01 -2.77 26.78
CA ILE A 36 -9.96 -2.95 28.25
C ILE A 36 -8.56 -2.62 28.76
N CYS A 37 -7.52 -3.14 28.11
CA CYS A 37 -6.13 -2.83 28.46
C CYS A 37 -5.82 -1.34 28.32
N GLY A 38 -6.21 -0.72 27.21
CA GLY A 38 -5.99 0.71 26.97
C GLY A 38 -6.70 1.60 27.99
N LEU A 39 -7.96 1.27 28.34
CA LEU A 39 -8.73 2.01 29.34
C LEU A 39 -8.12 1.90 30.74
N PHE A 40 -7.67 0.70 31.12
CA PHE A 40 -6.98 0.48 32.39
C PHE A 40 -5.70 1.32 32.47
N ILE A 41 -4.87 1.29 31.43
CA ILE A 41 -3.65 2.10 31.34
C ILE A 41 -3.96 3.59 31.43
N LEU A 42 -4.97 4.08 30.71
CA LEU A 42 -5.38 5.48 30.76
C LEU A 42 -5.83 5.89 32.18
N ALA A 43 -6.61 5.04 32.86
CA ALA A 43 -7.05 5.30 34.24
C ALA A 43 -5.85 5.37 35.20
N THR A 44 -4.87 4.48 35.06
CA THR A 44 -3.65 4.52 35.88
C THR A 44 -2.78 5.75 35.59
N ALA A 45 -2.68 6.16 34.32
CA ALA A 45 -1.94 7.36 33.91
C ALA A 45 -2.57 8.64 34.50
N LEU A 46 -3.89 8.76 34.46
CA LEU A 46 -4.61 9.90 35.05
C LEU A 46 -4.38 10.02 36.57
N ARG A 47 -4.32 8.89 37.28
CA ARG A 47 -4.08 8.87 38.72
C ARG A 47 -2.66 9.32 39.10
N ASN A 48 -1.67 9.04 38.25
CA ASN A 48 -0.26 9.27 38.51
C ASN A 48 0.29 10.49 37.75
N LEU A 49 -0.58 11.39 37.29
CA LEU A 49 -0.18 12.56 36.53
C LEU A 49 0.48 13.61 37.44
N PRO A 50 1.70 14.11 37.12
CA PRO A 50 2.33 15.15 37.92
C PRO A 50 1.54 16.47 37.88
N ALA A 51 1.28 17.07 39.05
CA ALA A 51 0.36 18.20 39.21
C ALA A 51 0.77 19.49 38.45
N GLY A 52 2.08 19.68 38.19
CA GLY A 52 2.60 20.89 37.54
C GLY A 52 2.58 20.90 36.00
N LEU A 53 2.05 19.86 35.35
CA LEU A 53 2.20 19.65 33.90
C LEU A 53 1.12 20.28 33.02
N ILE A 54 0.06 20.84 33.60
CA ILE A 54 -1.12 21.27 32.83
C ILE A 54 -0.79 22.23 31.66
N PRO A 55 0.03 23.29 31.83
CA PRO A 55 0.39 24.18 30.72
C PRO A 55 1.20 23.47 29.63
N SER A 56 2.14 22.60 30.03
CA SER A 56 2.96 21.82 29.11
C SER A 56 2.10 20.82 28.32
N LEU A 57 1.12 20.18 28.96
CA LEU A 57 0.24 19.22 28.29
C LEU A 57 -0.51 19.83 27.11
N ILE A 58 -0.88 21.12 27.15
CA ILE A 58 -1.57 21.79 26.04
C ILE A 58 -0.64 21.88 24.82
N ILE A 59 0.56 22.44 25.00
CA ILE A 59 1.52 22.63 23.90
C ILE A 59 1.90 21.28 23.29
N TRP A 60 2.18 20.29 24.12
CA TRP A 60 2.57 18.96 23.68
C TRP A 60 1.42 18.18 23.03
N SER A 61 0.17 18.39 23.48
CA SER A 61 -1.01 17.84 22.81
C SER A 61 -1.22 18.48 21.44
N LEU A 62 -1.04 19.80 21.32
CA LEU A 62 -1.12 20.50 20.03
C LEU A 62 -0.02 20.04 19.06
N LEU A 63 1.21 19.89 19.54
CA LEU A 63 2.32 19.36 18.75
C LEU A 63 2.03 17.92 18.30
N ASN A 64 1.47 17.09 19.19
CA ASN A 64 1.08 15.73 18.85
C ASN A 64 -0.01 15.68 17.79
N ILE A 65 -1.07 16.48 17.96
CA ILE A 65 -2.14 16.64 16.97
C ILE A 65 -1.55 17.07 15.63
N ALA A 66 -0.65 18.06 15.61
CA ALA A 66 0.01 18.51 14.38
C ALA A 66 0.78 17.39 13.67
N ALA A 67 1.47 16.53 14.43
CA ALA A 67 2.19 15.36 13.90
C ALA A 67 1.28 14.17 13.50
N GLU A 68 0.01 14.19 13.89
CA GLU A 68 -0.97 13.14 13.58
C GLU A 68 -2.01 13.55 12.52
N LEU A 69 -2.26 14.85 12.34
CA LEU A 69 -3.36 15.38 11.52
C LEU A 69 -3.37 14.83 10.09
N LYS A 70 -2.20 14.50 9.53
CA LYS A 70 -2.08 13.85 8.22
C LYS A 70 -1.01 12.76 8.23
N PRO A 71 -1.38 11.49 8.48
CA PRO A 71 -0.42 10.40 8.42
C PRO A 71 0.09 10.20 6.98
N LEU A 72 1.37 9.89 6.85
CA LEU A 72 2.03 9.61 5.58
C LEU A 72 1.57 8.25 5.06
N ASN A 73 0.72 8.25 4.03
CA ASN A 73 0.21 7.03 3.43
C ASN A 73 1.22 6.49 2.40
N PHE A 74 2.10 5.57 2.82
CA PHE A 74 3.06 4.93 1.93
C PHE A 74 2.42 3.85 1.06
N THR A 75 1.46 3.12 1.63
CA THR A 75 0.59 2.19 0.90
C THR A 75 -0.86 2.46 1.29
N PRO A 76 -1.85 1.92 0.56
CA PRO A 76 -3.25 2.08 0.94
C PRO A 76 -3.61 1.54 2.35
N ARG A 77 -2.73 0.71 2.92
CA ARG A 77 -2.93 -0.01 4.20
C ARG A 77 -2.00 0.46 5.31
N LEU A 78 -0.88 1.12 4.98
CA LEU A 78 0.12 1.57 5.93
C LEU A 78 0.24 3.10 5.94
N SER A 79 -0.05 3.69 7.08
CA SER A 79 0.01 5.13 7.31
C SER A 79 0.95 5.40 8.49
N LEU A 80 2.07 6.08 8.24
CA LEU A 80 3.08 6.39 9.26
C LEU A 80 2.85 7.79 9.83
N THR A 81 2.91 7.94 11.15
CA THR A 81 2.87 9.25 11.81
C THR A 81 4.23 9.58 12.41
N THR A 82 4.52 10.88 12.54
CA THR A 82 5.73 11.37 13.22
C THR A 82 5.52 11.53 14.73
N SER A 83 4.32 11.21 15.24
CA SER A 83 3.96 11.36 16.67
C SER A 83 4.78 10.49 17.62
N ILE A 84 5.40 9.40 17.14
CA ILE A 84 6.29 8.59 17.96
C ILE A 84 7.46 9.42 18.54
N ALA A 85 8.04 10.35 17.77
CA ALA A 85 9.13 11.18 18.27
C ALA A 85 8.68 12.07 19.44
N ILE A 86 7.43 12.54 19.37
CA ILE A 86 6.79 13.33 20.42
C ILE A 86 6.53 12.45 21.65
N HIS A 87 5.96 11.26 21.47
CA HIS A 87 5.71 10.32 22.57
C HIS A 87 7.00 9.97 23.32
N MET A 88 8.07 9.68 22.59
CA MET A 88 9.38 9.37 23.18
C MET A 88 9.96 10.57 23.93
N ALA A 89 9.88 11.78 23.36
CA ALA A 89 10.33 12.99 24.03
C ALA A 89 9.54 13.26 25.32
N VAL A 90 8.22 13.04 25.32
CA VAL A 90 7.37 13.22 26.51
C VAL A 90 7.66 12.18 27.58
N ILE A 91 7.90 10.90 27.21
CA ILE A 91 8.33 9.85 28.15
C ILE A 91 9.61 10.31 28.88
N ILE A 92 10.57 10.83 28.12
CA ILE A 92 11.87 11.26 28.65
C ILE A 92 11.73 12.49 29.56
N LEU A 93 10.97 13.49 29.15
CA LEU A 93 10.89 14.79 29.82
C LEU A 93 9.91 14.82 31.00
N PHE A 94 8.79 14.11 30.89
CA PHE A 94 7.66 14.23 31.81
C PHE A 94 7.17 12.89 32.37
N GLY A 95 7.73 11.79 31.87
CA GLY A 95 7.39 10.44 32.29
C GLY A 95 6.20 9.82 31.55
N THR A 96 6.02 8.53 31.80
CA THR A 96 5.02 7.67 31.14
C THR A 96 3.58 8.17 31.26
N PRO A 97 3.08 8.64 32.43
CA PRO A 97 1.69 9.07 32.56
C PRO A 97 1.33 10.23 31.62
N ALA A 98 2.22 11.22 31.49
CA ALA A 98 2.03 12.36 30.60
C ALA A 98 2.00 11.93 29.12
N ALA A 99 2.90 11.02 28.74
CA ALA A 99 2.98 10.50 27.37
C ALA A 99 1.73 9.72 26.96
N VAL A 100 1.18 8.90 27.86
CA VAL A 100 -0.08 8.17 27.64
C VAL A 100 -1.25 9.14 27.43
N LEU A 101 -1.30 10.23 28.20
CA LEU A 101 -2.37 11.22 28.09
C LEU A 101 -2.26 12.01 26.76
N ILE A 102 -1.06 12.48 26.41
CA ILE A 102 -0.82 13.23 25.17
C ILE A 102 -1.11 12.38 23.93
N SER A 103 -0.69 11.11 23.93
CA SER A 103 -0.98 10.20 22.82
C SER A 103 -2.48 9.94 22.69
N THR A 104 -3.18 9.76 23.81
CA THR A 104 -4.63 9.56 23.85
C THR A 104 -5.39 10.77 23.31
N ILE A 105 -5.07 11.98 23.81
CA ILE A 105 -5.73 13.22 23.37
C ILE A 105 -5.49 13.47 21.88
N GLY A 106 -4.25 13.32 21.42
CA GLY A 106 -3.90 13.53 20.02
C GLY A 106 -4.65 12.58 19.09
N ASN A 107 -4.64 11.29 19.39
CA ASN A 107 -5.29 10.29 18.55
C ASN A 107 -6.81 10.44 18.55
N PHE A 108 -7.39 10.77 19.71
CA PHE A 108 -8.82 11.06 19.82
C PHE A 108 -9.21 12.27 18.96
N ALA A 109 -8.51 13.39 19.09
CA ALA A 109 -8.77 14.61 18.34
C ALA A 109 -8.59 14.39 16.83
N THR A 110 -7.50 13.75 16.42
CA THR A 110 -7.18 13.47 15.02
C THR A 110 -8.22 12.55 14.38
N ASP A 111 -8.65 11.48 15.06
CA ASP A 111 -9.63 10.55 14.50
C ASP A 111 -11.05 11.12 14.46
N LEU A 112 -11.38 12.04 15.37
CA LEU A 112 -12.62 12.81 15.35
C LEU A 112 -12.66 13.76 14.16
N VAL A 113 -11.60 14.55 13.95
CA VAL A 113 -11.45 15.48 12.81
C VAL A 113 -11.53 14.71 11.48
N ASN A 114 -10.89 13.56 11.40
CA ASN A 114 -10.85 12.72 10.21
C ASN A 114 -12.08 11.79 10.05
N LYS A 115 -13.08 11.87 10.95
CA LYS A 115 -14.33 11.09 10.91
C LYS A 115 -14.10 9.58 10.71
N LYS A 116 -13.09 9.01 11.40
CA LYS A 116 -12.65 7.61 11.19
C LYS A 116 -13.59 6.53 11.72
N GLY A 117 -14.65 6.92 12.43
CA GLY A 117 -15.64 6.02 13.04
C GLY A 117 -15.21 5.51 14.43
N ILE A 118 -16.18 5.20 15.28
CA ILE A 118 -15.95 4.99 16.71
C ILE A 118 -15.07 3.77 17.01
N LYS A 119 -15.23 2.66 16.27
CA LYS A 119 -14.42 1.45 16.46
C LYS A 119 -12.94 1.71 16.23
N LYS A 120 -12.61 2.45 15.15
CA LYS A 120 -11.23 2.78 14.82
C LYS A 120 -10.62 3.76 15.82
N LEU A 121 -11.40 4.76 16.22
CA LEU A 121 -10.98 5.73 17.23
C LEU A 121 -10.62 5.03 18.55
N LEU A 122 -11.49 4.15 19.04
CA LEU A 122 -11.23 3.39 20.27
C LEU A 122 -9.99 2.52 20.14
N PHE A 123 -9.84 1.82 19.02
CA PHE A 123 -8.64 1.00 18.76
C PHE A 123 -7.36 1.81 18.77
N ASN A 124 -7.30 2.92 18.03
CA ASN A 124 -6.11 3.75 17.95
C ASN A 124 -5.75 4.31 19.34
N VAL A 125 -6.70 4.92 20.04
CA VAL A 125 -6.48 5.46 21.38
C VAL A 125 -5.92 4.38 22.32
N SER A 126 -6.54 3.20 22.36
CA SER A 126 -6.10 2.11 23.23
C SER A 126 -4.74 1.54 22.83
N GLN A 127 -4.52 1.34 21.53
CA GLN A 127 -3.26 0.82 21.00
C GLN A 127 -2.10 1.76 21.35
N TYR A 128 -2.25 3.07 21.14
CA TYR A 128 -1.20 4.03 21.47
C TYR A 128 -0.96 4.10 22.98
N ALA A 129 -2.02 4.08 23.81
CA ALA A 129 -1.86 4.04 25.26
C ALA A 129 -1.02 2.82 25.72
N ILE A 130 -1.31 1.63 25.18
CA ILE A 130 -0.55 0.39 25.47
C ILE A 130 0.91 0.51 25.03
N SER A 131 1.14 0.90 23.77
CA SER A 131 2.48 1.00 23.19
C SER A 131 3.35 2.03 23.93
N VAL A 132 2.80 3.21 24.24
CA VAL A 132 3.51 4.27 24.99
C VAL A 132 3.80 3.83 26.42
N TYR A 133 2.83 3.21 27.09
CA TYR A 133 3.02 2.76 28.47
C TYR A 133 4.15 1.75 28.60
N LEU A 134 4.14 0.70 27.77
CA LEU A 134 5.18 -0.33 27.81
C LEU A 134 6.56 0.22 27.40
N ALA A 135 6.61 1.11 26.42
CA ALA A 135 7.84 1.83 26.09
C ALA A 135 8.38 2.63 27.29
N GLY A 136 7.50 3.34 28.00
CA GLY A 136 7.88 4.10 29.19
C GLY A 136 8.36 3.22 30.35
N VAL A 137 7.73 2.06 30.56
CA VAL A 137 8.19 1.05 31.53
C VAL A 137 9.60 0.57 31.19
N VAL A 138 9.86 0.25 29.92
CA VAL A 138 11.20 -0.15 29.46
C VAL A 138 12.21 0.97 29.67
N PHE A 139 11.87 2.21 29.27
CA PHE A 139 12.78 3.34 29.46
C PHE A 139 13.16 3.53 30.94
N HIS A 140 12.18 3.52 31.84
CA HIS A 140 12.43 3.75 33.26
C HIS A 140 13.27 2.65 33.92
N ASN A 141 13.07 1.38 33.54
CA ASN A 141 13.82 0.26 34.11
C ASN A 141 15.28 0.17 33.61
N PHE A 142 15.56 0.70 32.42
CA PHE A 142 16.87 0.63 31.79
C PHE A 142 17.64 1.96 31.80
N LYS A 143 16.99 3.07 32.18
CA LYS A 143 17.64 4.37 32.39
C LYS A 143 18.70 4.24 33.48
N GLN A 144 19.90 4.73 33.20
CA GLN A 144 21.04 4.62 34.11
C GLN A 144 21.24 5.90 34.92
N SER A 145 20.96 7.06 34.32
CA SER A 145 21.12 8.34 35.02
C SER A 145 20.10 8.48 36.17
N PRO A 146 20.54 8.93 37.37
CA PRO A 146 19.64 9.06 38.52
C PRO A 146 18.76 10.32 38.46
N SER A 147 19.10 11.30 37.64
CA SER A 147 18.42 12.60 37.59
C SER A 147 18.12 13.02 36.15
N ALA A 148 18.65 14.16 35.68
CA ALA A 148 18.50 14.61 34.31
C ALA A 148 19.05 13.55 33.33
N ILE A 149 18.49 13.51 32.13
CA ILE A 149 18.92 12.57 31.11
C ILE A 149 20.39 12.79 30.76
N ASP A 150 21.16 11.71 30.76
CA ASP A 150 22.49 11.71 30.16
C ASP A 150 22.43 10.93 28.86
N LEU A 151 22.62 11.62 27.74
CA LEU A 151 22.54 11.01 26.41
C LEU A 151 23.63 9.95 26.21
N GLY A 152 24.75 10.01 26.94
CA GLY A 152 25.77 8.97 26.90
C GLY A 152 25.27 7.66 27.49
N SER A 153 24.85 7.68 28.76
CA SER A 153 24.44 6.48 29.48
C SER A 153 23.04 5.98 29.13
N ASP A 154 22.11 6.87 28.79
CA ASP A 154 20.69 6.53 28.63
C ASP A 154 20.29 6.20 27.19
N LEU A 155 21.17 6.44 26.19
CA LEU A 155 20.87 6.13 24.79
C LEU A 155 20.43 4.67 24.55
N PRO A 156 21.06 3.64 25.17
CA PRO A 156 20.58 2.26 25.04
C PRO A 156 19.13 2.08 25.53
N ALA A 157 18.74 2.75 26.63
CA ALA A 157 17.38 2.69 27.16
C ALA A 157 16.38 3.38 26.22
N ILE A 158 16.76 4.48 25.58
CA ILE A 158 15.94 5.21 24.59
C ILE A 158 15.71 4.35 23.35
N ILE A 159 16.77 3.71 22.83
CA ILE A 159 16.68 2.82 21.67
C ILE A 159 15.80 1.61 22.00
N LEU A 160 16.03 0.96 23.14
CA LEU A 160 15.24 -0.21 23.55
C LEU A 160 13.76 0.14 23.78
N SER A 161 13.48 1.29 24.38
CA SER A 161 12.12 1.82 24.55
C SER A 161 11.46 2.11 23.20
N SER A 162 12.18 2.71 22.25
CA SER A 162 11.68 3.00 20.90
C SER A 162 11.39 1.72 20.11
N ILE A 163 12.26 0.71 20.20
CA ILE A 163 12.05 -0.62 19.61
C ILE A 163 10.82 -1.30 20.24
N THR A 164 10.63 -1.17 21.56
CA THR A 164 9.47 -1.71 22.27
C THR A 164 8.18 -1.08 21.77
N PHE A 165 8.14 0.26 21.68
CA PHE A 165 6.99 0.97 21.11
C PHE A 165 6.69 0.47 19.70
N ALA A 166 7.70 0.46 18.83
CA ALA A 166 7.63 0.08 17.43
C ALA A 166 7.07 -1.34 17.24
N GLY A 167 7.69 -2.31 17.91
CA GLY A 167 7.30 -3.71 17.81
C GLY A 167 5.88 -3.97 18.31
N LEU A 168 5.49 -3.34 19.43
CA LEU A 168 4.14 -3.48 19.98
C LEU A 168 3.08 -2.82 19.10
N ASN A 169 3.34 -1.59 18.64
CA ASN A 169 2.45 -0.90 17.71
C ASN A 169 2.23 -1.72 16.44
N LEU A 170 3.33 -2.16 15.81
CA LEU A 170 3.28 -2.99 14.60
C LEU A 170 2.51 -4.29 14.85
N PHE A 171 2.80 -4.99 15.94
CA PHE A 171 2.11 -6.22 16.30
C PHE A 171 0.59 -6.01 16.44
N LEU A 172 0.17 -4.98 17.17
CA LEU A 172 -1.25 -4.71 17.41
C LEU A 172 -1.98 -4.37 16.11
N VAL A 173 -1.38 -3.51 15.28
CA VAL A 173 -1.97 -3.10 14.00
C VAL A 173 -2.02 -4.27 13.00
N CYS A 174 -0.94 -5.02 12.85
CA CYS A 174 -0.90 -6.19 11.97
C CYS A 174 -1.92 -7.26 12.39
N THR A 175 -2.13 -7.45 13.71
CA THR A 175 -3.10 -8.42 14.22
C THR A 175 -4.53 -8.05 13.83
N VAL A 176 -4.94 -6.79 14.02
CA VAL A 176 -6.32 -6.38 13.63
C VAL A 176 -6.53 -6.46 12.12
N ILE A 177 -5.51 -6.15 11.31
CA ILE A 177 -5.59 -6.26 9.85
C ILE A 177 -5.68 -7.74 9.43
N ALA A 178 -4.83 -8.61 9.98
CA ALA A 178 -4.83 -10.03 9.67
C ALA A 178 -6.19 -10.68 9.99
N LEU A 179 -6.78 -10.35 11.14
CA LEU A 179 -8.10 -10.86 11.54
C LEU A 179 -9.22 -10.30 10.66
N SER A 180 -9.24 -8.98 10.41
CA SER A 180 -10.33 -8.34 9.66
C SER A 180 -10.33 -8.66 8.16
N GLU A 181 -9.16 -8.82 7.55
CA GLU A 181 -9.00 -9.12 6.12
C GLU A 181 -8.77 -10.61 5.84
N LYS A 182 -8.68 -11.45 6.88
CA LYS A 182 -8.33 -12.88 6.77
C LYS A 182 -7.02 -13.13 6.00
N LEU A 183 -6.04 -12.27 6.24
CA LEU A 183 -4.72 -12.33 5.61
C LEU A 183 -3.71 -13.05 6.51
N ASN A 184 -2.63 -13.56 5.91
CA ASN A 184 -1.54 -14.14 6.67
C ASN A 184 -0.79 -13.06 7.47
N PHE A 185 -0.75 -13.23 8.79
CA PHE A 185 -0.13 -12.29 9.73
C PHE A 185 1.36 -12.05 9.46
N PHE A 186 2.14 -13.12 9.26
CA PHE A 186 3.59 -13.02 9.03
C PHE A 186 3.92 -12.25 7.76
N LYS A 187 3.11 -12.45 6.72
CA LYS A 187 3.26 -11.72 5.47
C LYS A 187 2.99 -10.21 5.62
N ILE A 188 1.97 -9.84 6.40
CA ILE A 188 1.68 -8.42 6.68
C ILE A 188 2.84 -7.78 7.45
N ILE A 189 3.40 -8.50 8.42
CA ILE A 189 4.58 -8.04 9.17
C ILE A 189 5.77 -7.87 8.22
N GLU A 190 6.08 -8.86 7.40
CA GLU A 190 7.22 -8.80 6.47
C GLU A 190 7.10 -7.61 5.51
N ASP A 191 5.90 -7.39 4.95
CA ASP A 191 5.60 -6.27 4.06
C ASP A 191 5.75 -4.91 4.77
N SER A 192 5.43 -4.84 6.07
CA SER A 192 5.47 -3.61 6.85
C SER A 192 6.85 -3.32 7.47
N PHE A 193 7.60 -4.36 7.83
CA PHE A 193 8.80 -4.27 8.66
C PHE A 193 9.89 -3.37 8.09
N LYS A 194 10.18 -3.48 6.78
CA LYS A 194 11.24 -2.67 6.14
C LYS A 194 10.93 -1.18 6.16
N THR A 195 9.67 -0.83 5.91
CA THR A 195 9.23 0.58 5.88
C THR A 195 9.25 1.16 7.30
N GLU A 196 8.74 0.39 8.25
CA GLU A 196 8.71 0.75 9.66
C GLU A 196 10.11 0.90 10.25
N LEU A 197 11.04 -0.02 9.96
CA LEU A 197 12.41 0.04 10.46
C LEU A 197 13.11 1.35 10.06
N LEU A 198 12.98 1.76 8.79
CA LEU A 198 13.56 3.01 8.31
C LEU A 198 12.91 4.21 8.98
N HIS A 199 11.58 4.21 9.13
CA HIS A 199 10.85 5.26 9.84
C HIS A 199 11.34 5.40 11.28
N PHE A 200 11.40 4.30 12.04
CA PHE A 200 11.88 4.31 13.43
C PHE A 200 13.32 4.79 13.57
N ALA A 201 14.22 4.37 12.66
CA ALA A 201 15.59 4.84 12.65
C ALA A 201 15.69 6.37 12.52
N THR A 202 14.75 7.01 11.79
CA THR A 202 14.70 8.48 11.66
C THR A 202 14.01 9.19 12.83
N MET A 203 13.10 8.52 13.53
CA MET A 203 12.32 9.13 14.62
C MET A 203 13.10 9.21 15.94
N ILE A 204 14.06 8.31 16.19
CA ILE A 204 14.89 8.36 17.41
C ILE A 204 15.72 9.66 17.46
N PRO A 205 16.52 10.01 16.42
CA PRO A 205 17.23 11.30 16.40
C PRO A 205 16.30 12.51 16.55
N LEU A 206 15.11 12.45 15.96
CA LEU A 206 14.12 13.52 16.07
C LEU A 206 13.59 13.67 17.51
N ALA A 207 13.32 12.56 18.21
CA ALA A 207 12.94 12.58 19.62
C ALA A 207 14.04 13.22 20.49
N LEU A 208 15.30 12.83 20.27
CA LEU A 208 16.44 13.40 20.98
C LEU A 208 16.61 14.89 20.70
N LEU A 209 16.43 15.31 19.43
CA LEU A 209 16.47 16.73 19.07
C LEU A 209 15.38 17.52 19.80
N ILE A 210 14.14 17.00 19.86
CA ILE A 210 13.04 17.62 20.60
C ILE A 210 13.41 17.76 22.09
N VAL A 211 13.97 16.71 22.69
CA VAL A 211 14.40 16.72 24.11
C VAL A 211 15.48 17.77 24.35
N ILE A 212 16.51 17.84 23.50
CA ILE A 212 17.60 18.82 23.60
C ILE A 212 17.06 20.24 23.48
N VAL A 213 16.24 20.51 22.46
CA VAL A 213 15.65 21.85 22.22
C VAL A 213 14.80 22.28 23.41
N TYR A 214 13.93 21.40 23.91
CA TYR A 214 13.07 21.72 25.06
C TYR A 214 13.88 21.94 26.34
N SER A 215 14.97 21.20 26.53
CA SER A 215 15.80 21.30 27.75
C SER A 215 16.62 22.59 27.80
N GLN A 216 16.95 23.18 26.64
CA GLN A 216 17.65 24.46 26.55
C GLN A 216 16.68 25.64 26.56
N GLU A 217 15.71 25.64 25.65
CA GLU A 217 14.76 26.74 25.46
C GLU A 217 13.37 26.19 25.09
N PRO A 218 12.46 25.96 26.07
CA PRO A 218 11.14 25.40 25.82
C PRO A 218 10.32 26.12 24.74
N ALA A 219 10.44 27.45 24.67
CA ALA A 219 9.75 28.27 23.68
C ALA A 219 10.20 27.95 22.24
N ALA A 220 11.41 27.43 22.04
CA ALA A 220 11.95 27.09 20.73
C ALA A 220 11.24 25.90 20.08
N LEU A 221 10.44 25.11 20.82
CA LEU A 221 9.60 24.07 20.23
C LEU A 221 8.62 24.61 19.18
N VAL A 222 8.21 25.89 19.28
CA VAL A 222 7.34 26.51 18.26
C VAL A 222 7.99 26.49 16.87
N PHE A 223 9.32 26.57 16.80
CA PHE A 223 10.05 26.52 15.54
C PHE A 223 10.07 25.12 14.92
N LEU A 224 9.75 24.07 15.68
CA LEU A 224 9.62 22.71 15.14
C LEU A 224 8.27 22.51 14.45
N VAL A 225 7.23 23.27 14.84
CA VAL A 225 5.89 23.19 14.22
C VAL A 225 5.96 23.47 12.72
N LEU A 226 6.72 24.50 12.32
CA LEU A 226 6.81 24.91 10.91
C LEU A 226 7.46 23.82 10.01
N PRO A 227 8.64 23.24 10.32
CA PRO A 227 9.20 22.09 9.62
C PRO A 227 8.26 20.89 9.55
N PHE A 228 7.52 20.56 10.62
CA PHE A 228 6.55 19.46 10.59
C PHE A 228 5.43 19.73 9.59
N VAL A 229 4.84 20.93 9.62
CA VAL A 229 3.79 21.35 8.69
C VAL A 229 4.31 21.37 7.24
N LEU A 230 5.52 21.90 7.02
CA LEU A 230 6.16 21.93 5.70
C LEU A 230 6.47 20.52 5.17
N ALA A 231 6.98 19.63 6.02
CA ALA A 231 7.22 18.24 5.68
C ALA A 231 5.90 17.58 5.26
N HIS A 232 4.83 17.74 6.05
CA HIS A 232 3.50 17.25 5.68
C HIS A 232 3.02 17.79 4.33
N PHE A 233 3.09 19.10 4.11
CA PHE A 233 2.67 19.70 2.83
C PHE A 233 3.51 19.17 1.65
N SER A 234 4.81 19.00 1.85
CA SER A 234 5.74 18.50 0.84
C SER A 234 5.45 17.03 0.50
N PHE A 235 5.21 16.19 1.50
CA PHE A 235 4.86 14.79 1.29
C PHE A 235 3.50 14.61 0.63
N ASP A 236 2.49 15.39 1.05
CA ASP A 236 1.18 15.39 0.41
C ASP A 236 1.29 15.77 -1.07
N SER A 237 2.01 16.85 -1.37
CA SER A 237 2.26 17.30 -2.74
C SER A 237 3.00 16.24 -3.56
N TYR A 238 3.98 15.57 -2.96
CA TYR A 238 4.70 14.46 -3.60
C TYR A 238 3.81 13.26 -3.91
N ILE A 239 2.97 12.83 -2.96
CA ILE A 239 2.01 11.73 -3.17
C ILE A 239 0.98 12.11 -4.23
N GLN A 240 0.48 13.35 -4.21
CA GLN A 240 -0.46 13.85 -5.21
C GLN A 240 0.16 13.84 -6.60
N LEU A 241 1.36 14.39 -6.76
CA LEU A 241 2.10 14.38 -8.03
C LEU A 241 2.28 12.94 -8.56
N ARG A 242 2.61 11.99 -7.67
CA ARG A 242 2.75 10.58 -8.05
C ARG A 242 1.42 9.97 -8.52
N ARG A 243 0.31 10.28 -7.84
CA ARG A 243 -1.04 9.82 -8.22
C ARG A 243 -1.48 10.41 -9.55
N GLU A 244 -1.27 11.70 -9.77
CA GLU A 244 -1.62 12.40 -11.02
C GLU A 244 -0.76 11.91 -12.19
N THR A 245 0.53 11.67 -11.96
CA THR A 245 1.43 11.04 -12.95
C THR A 245 0.89 9.67 -13.35
N ARG A 246 0.55 8.82 -12.37
CA ARG A 246 -0.02 7.50 -12.64
C ARG A 246 -1.33 7.58 -13.41
N GLY A 247 -2.24 8.47 -12.98
CA GLY A 247 -3.52 8.69 -13.67
C GLY A 247 -3.33 9.16 -15.11
N THR A 248 -2.31 9.97 -15.39
CA THR A 248 -1.97 10.39 -16.74
C THR A 248 -1.61 9.20 -17.64
N PHE A 249 -0.77 8.28 -17.16
CA PHE A 249 -0.43 7.06 -17.93
C PHE A 249 -1.62 6.11 -18.09
N GLU A 250 -2.48 5.97 -17.09
CA GLU A 250 -3.71 5.18 -17.20
C GLU A 250 -4.69 5.79 -18.22
N ILE A 251 -4.79 7.12 -18.29
CA ILE A 251 -5.59 7.81 -19.32
C ILE A 251 -4.98 7.60 -20.71
N LEU A 252 -3.66 7.71 -20.84
CA LEU A 252 -2.99 7.44 -22.13
C LEU A 252 -3.21 6.00 -22.58
N ALA A 253 -3.13 5.03 -21.67
CA ALA A 253 -3.45 3.64 -21.97
C ALA A 253 -4.91 3.47 -22.39
N ASP A 254 -5.86 4.13 -21.70
CA ASP A 254 -7.27 4.12 -22.09
C ASP A 254 -7.51 4.74 -23.49
N ILE A 255 -6.72 5.75 -23.89
CA ILE A 255 -6.77 6.32 -25.24
C ILE A 255 -6.23 5.34 -26.28
N ILE A 256 -5.14 4.61 -25.97
CA ILE A 256 -4.60 3.57 -26.85
C ILE A 256 -5.59 2.41 -27.00
N ASP A 257 -6.20 1.95 -25.90
CA ASP A 257 -7.27 0.95 -25.91
C ASP A 257 -8.45 1.44 -26.78
N GLN A 258 -8.84 2.72 -26.72
CA GLN A 258 -9.92 3.24 -27.57
C GLN A 258 -9.58 3.29 -29.06
N LYS A 259 -8.29 3.49 -29.41
CA LYS A 259 -7.84 3.42 -30.81
C LYS A 259 -7.89 2.02 -31.39
N ASP A 260 -7.76 1.01 -30.53
CA ASP A 260 -7.88 -0.41 -30.88
C ASP A 260 -9.34 -0.82 -30.69
N SER A 261 -10.11 -0.75 -31.79
CA SER A 261 -11.58 -0.67 -31.93
C SER A 261 -12.47 -1.63 -31.10
N TYR A 262 -11.90 -2.57 -30.35
CA TYR A 262 -12.58 -3.59 -29.55
C TYR A 262 -12.03 -3.74 -28.12
N THR A 263 -11.10 -2.89 -27.70
CA THR A 263 -10.38 -3.03 -26.42
C THR A 263 -10.82 -2.06 -25.34
N ALA A 264 -12.03 -1.47 -25.43
CA ALA A 264 -12.56 -0.61 -24.38
C ALA A 264 -12.52 -1.33 -23.01
N SER A 265 -11.67 -0.84 -22.11
CA SER A 265 -11.39 -1.42 -20.78
C SER A 265 -10.57 -2.72 -20.75
N HIS A 266 -9.96 -3.16 -21.86
CA HIS A 266 -9.09 -4.34 -21.93
C HIS A 266 -7.96 -4.26 -20.92
N SER A 267 -7.18 -3.17 -20.96
CA SER A 267 -6.05 -3.01 -20.06
C SER A 267 -6.50 -2.98 -18.58
N ARG A 268 -7.76 -2.63 -18.27
CA ARG A 268 -8.31 -2.69 -16.90
C ARG A 268 -8.61 -4.12 -16.49
N ARG A 269 -9.22 -4.93 -17.37
CA ARG A 269 -9.54 -6.33 -17.12
C ARG A 269 -8.26 -7.15 -16.96
N VAL A 270 -7.27 -6.96 -17.85
CA VAL A 270 -5.94 -7.59 -17.76
C VAL A 270 -5.27 -7.26 -16.42
N ALA A 271 -5.24 -5.99 -16.01
CA ALA A 271 -4.69 -5.60 -14.71
C ALA A 271 -5.42 -6.27 -13.53
N GLY A 272 -6.76 -6.36 -13.62
CA GLY A 272 -7.59 -7.07 -12.65
C GLY A 272 -7.20 -8.54 -12.50
N TYR A 273 -7.19 -9.27 -13.62
CA TYR A 273 -6.81 -10.69 -13.68
C TYR A 273 -5.38 -10.92 -13.19
N ALA A 274 -4.42 -10.14 -13.67
CA ALA A 274 -3.02 -10.26 -13.28
C ALA A 274 -2.80 -10.03 -11.77
N SER A 275 -3.48 -9.02 -11.20
CA SER A 275 -3.39 -8.75 -9.76
C SER A 275 -4.05 -9.84 -8.90
N ALA A 276 -5.11 -10.48 -9.40
CA ALA A 276 -5.77 -11.58 -8.71
C ALA A 276 -4.90 -12.84 -8.72
N ILE A 277 -4.29 -13.17 -9.85
CA ILE A 277 -3.28 -14.24 -9.95
C ILE A 277 -2.16 -13.98 -8.94
N ALA A 278 -1.57 -12.77 -8.95
CA ALA A 278 -0.48 -12.41 -8.05
C ALA A 278 -0.85 -12.52 -6.56
N ARG A 279 -2.11 -12.21 -6.20
CA ARG A 279 -2.64 -12.41 -4.84
C ARG A 279 -2.71 -13.88 -4.46
N GLU A 280 -3.25 -14.73 -5.33
CA GLU A 280 -3.38 -16.17 -5.08
C GLU A 280 -2.02 -16.88 -5.02
N MET A 281 -1.03 -16.40 -5.78
CA MET A 281 0.37 -16.82 -5.68
C MET A 281 1.09 -16.30 -4.43
N ASN A 282 0.39 -15.58 -3.54
CA ASN A 282 0.95 -14.99 -2.34
C ASN A 282 2.17 -14.09 -2.58
N LEU A 283 2.19 -13.30 -3.65
CA LEU A 283 3.26 -12.32 -3.88
C LEU A 283 3.21 -11.13 -2.89
N PRO A 284 4.34 -10.46 -2.59
CA PRO A 284 4.38 -9.25 -1.76
C PRO A 284 3.47 -8.15 -2.33
N ILE A 285 2.84 -7.35 -1.47
CA ILE A 285 1.85 -6.33 -1.90
C ILE A 285 2.41 -5.38 -2.96
N ARG A 286 3.68 -4.98 -2.81
CA ARG A 286 4.38 -4.12 -3.75
C ARG A 286 4.48 -4.75 -5.14
N GLN A 287 4.76 -6.05 -5.22
CA GLN A 287 4.87 -6.75 -6.50
C GLN A 287 3.49 -6.91 -7.17
N ILE A 288 2.43 -7.11 -6.37
CA ILE A 288 1.05 -7.12 -6.88
C ILE A 288 0.69 -5.77 -7.51
N ASP A 289 1.02 -4.66 -6.85
CA ASP A 289 0.81 -3.31 -7.37
C ASP A 289 1.63 -3.07 -8.65
N GLU A 290 2.89 -3.52 -8.70
CA GLU A 290 3.75 -3.44 -9.90
C GLU A 290 3.17 -4.23 -11.09
N ILE A 291 2.60 -5.42 -10.85
CA ILE A 291 1.95 -6.25 -11.88
C ILE A 291 0.64 -5.62 -12.34
N TYR A 292 -0.16 -5.07 -11.42
CA TYR A 292 -1.39 -4.34 -11.77
C TYR A 292 -1.07 -3.14 -12.65
N ASP A 293 -0.10 -2.32 -12.24
CA ASP A 293 0.32 -1.13 -12.98
C ASP A 293 0.87 -1.49 -14.36
N ALA A 294 1.66 -2.56 -14.45
CA ALA A 294 2.15 -3.09 -15.72
C ALA A 294 1.00 -3.55 -16.62
N GLY A 295 0.00 -4.27 -16.09
CA GLY A 295 -1.18 -4.68 -16.85
C GLY A 295 -2.01 -3.53 -17.37
N ARG A 296 -2.11 -2.43 -16.61
CA ARG A 296 -2.84 -1.22 -17.02
C ARG A 296 -2.23 -0.51 -18.23
N ILE A 297 -0.94 -0.70 -18.48
CA ILE A 297 -0.18 0.07 -19.48
C ILE A 297 0.64 -0.83 -20.42
N HIS A 298 0.41 -2.15 -20.42
CA HIS A 298 1.25 -3.10 -21.16
C HIS A 298 1.25 -2.84 -22.67
N ASP A 299 0.12 -2.37 -23.18
CA ASP A 299 -0.08 -2.05 -24.58
C ASP A 299 0.23 -0.60 -24.96
N LEU A 300 0.75 0.22 -24.03
CA LEU A 300 1.07 1.64 -24.31
C LEU A 300 2.05 1.80 -25.47
N GLY A 301 2.89 0.81 -25.73
CA GLY A 301 3.80 0.79 -26.88
C GLY A 301 3.13 0.73 -28.25
N LYS A 302 1.83 0.40 -28.33
CA LYS A 302 1.04 0.45 -29.57
C LYS A 302 0.92 1.88 -30.12
N VAL A 303 1.27 2.91 -29.34
CA VAL A 303 1.42 4.30 -29.83
C VAL A 303 2.36 4.42 -31.03
N GLY A 304 3.32 3.50 -31.18
CA GLY A 304 4.24 3.45 -32.32
C GLY A 304 3.69 2.68 -33.54
N VAL A 305 2.46 2.16 -33.50
CA VAL A 305 1.83 1.41 -34.59
C VAL A 305 0.77 2.29 -35.24
N GLY A 306 0.79 2.37 -36.58
CA GLY A 306 -0.18 3.19 -37.32
C GLY A 306 -1.61 2.66 -37.22
N ASP A 307 -2.59 3.57 -37.18
CA ASP A 307 -4.02 3.24 -37.03
C ASP A 307 -4.54 2.29 -38.15
N GLN A 308 -3.99 2.39 -39.37
CA GLN A 308 -4.32 1.52 -40.50
C GLN A 308 -3.97 0.04 -40.25
N ILE A 309 -2.90 -0.22 -39.49
CA ILE A 309 -2.44 -1.56 -39.15
C ILE A 309 -3.23 -2.09 -37.96
N LEU A 310 -3.44 -1.26 -36.93
CA LEU A 310 -4.17 -1.65 -35.71
C LEU A 310 -5.63 -2.03 -35.99
N ASN A 311 -6.31 -1.29 -36.89
CA ASN A 311 -7.72 -1.49 -37.20
C ASN A 311 -7.96 -2.32 -38.46
N LYS A 312 -6.94 -3.03 -38.96
CA LYS A 312 -7.02 -3.69 -40.28
C LYS A 312 -8.02 -4.84 -40.28
N SER A 313 -9.02 -4.69 -41.15
CA SER A 313 -9.96 -5.63 -41.79
C SER A 313 -9.63 -7.12 -41.92
N ALA A 314 -8.36 -7.41 -42.13
CA ALA A 314 -7.90 -8.59 -42.82
C ALA A 314 -6.65 -9.10 -42.12
N ALA A 315 -6.24 -10.33 -42.47
CA ALA A 315 -4.99 -10.87 -41.96
C ALA A 315 -3.82 -9.90 -42.24
N LEU A 316 -3.02 -9.66 -41.20
CA LEU A 316 -1.83 -8.83 -41.29
C LEU A 316 -0.76 -9.57 -42.10
N SER A 317 -0.06 -8.83 -42.96
CA SER A 317 1.16 -9.29 -43.63
C SER A 317 2.28 -9.53 -42.61
N LYS A 318 3.31 -10.29 -42.99
CA LYS A 318 4.46 -10.57 -42.11
C LYS A 318 5.14 -9.28 -41.62
N ASP A 319 5.24 -8.27 -42.48
CA ASP A 319 5.84 -6.97 -42.15
C ASP A 319 4.97 -6.18 -41.17
N GLU A 320 3.65 -6.19 -41.36
CA GLU A 320 2.70 -5.57 -40.41
C GLU A 320 2.72 -6.27 -39.04
N VAL A 321 2.80 -7.61 -39.01
CA VAL A 321 2.96 -8.37 -37.77
C VAL A 321 4.28 -7.98 -37.08
N ALA A 322 5.38 -7.88 -37.82
CA ALA A 322 6.67 -7.47 -37.28
C ALA A 322 6.65 -6.04 -36.71
N LEU A 323 5.81 -5.14 -37.27
CA LEU A 323 5.60 -3.80 -36.70
C LEU A 323 4.83 -3.85 -35.38
N ILE A 324 3.74 -4.64 -35.30
CA ILE A 324 2.99 -4.80 -34.05
C ILE A 324 3.87 -5.43 -32.97
N GLN A 325 4.68 -6.42 -33.30
CA GLN A 325 5.57 -7.11 -32.35
C GLN A 325 6.65 -6.20 -31.73
N LYS A 326 6.83 -4.96 -32.22
CA LYS A 326 7.71 -3.97 -31.60
C LYS A 326 7.10 -3.27 -30.40
N HIS A 327 5.78 -3.32 -30.19
CA HIS A 327 5.12 -2.60 -29.09
C HIS A 327 5.69 -2.93 -27.69
N PRO A 328 6.12 -4.16 -27.34
CA PRO A 328 6.70 -4.42 -26.02
C PRO A 328 8.01 -3.68 -25.81
N ALA A 329 8.86 -3.63 -26.86
CA ALA A 329 10.13 -2.92 -26.83
C ALA A 329 9.94 -1.40 -26.79
N ILE A 330 8.95 -0.87 -27.53
CA ILE A 330 8.58 0.55 -27.48
C ILE A 330 8.05 0.90 -26.08
N GLY A 331 7.12 0.12 -25.54
CA GLY A 331 6.58 0.29 -24.19
C GLY A 331 7.67 0.28 -23.12
N TYR A 332 8.60 -0.67 -23.21
CA TYR A 332 9.78 -0.70 -22.34
C TYR A 332 10.63 0.57 -22.46
N SER A 333 10.92 1.02 -23.69
CA SER A 333 11.76 2.20 -23.91
C SER A 333 11.16 3.49 -23.33
N LEU A 334 9.83 3.59 -23.36
CA LEU A 334 9.06 4.70 -22.79
C LEU A 334 9.07 4.64 -21.25
N LEU A 335 8.81 3.46 -20.68
CA LEU A 335 8.53 3.30 -19.25
C LEU A 335 9.77 3.04 -18.38
N ASN A 336 10.83 2.43 -18.93
CA ASN A 336 12.05 2.09 -18.17
C ASN A 336 12.81 3.32 -17.63
N ARG A 337 12.59 4.48 -18.26
CA ARG A 337 13.13 5.78 -17.82
C ARG A 337 12.43 6.32 -16.57
N LEU A 338 11.21 5.87 -16.30
CA LEU A 338 10.41 6.32 -15.17
C LEU A 338 10.67 5.40 -13.97
N ARG A 339 11.24 5.95 -12.90
CA ARG A 339 11.56 5.17 -11.68
C ARG A 339 10.35 4.40 -11.14
N THR A 340 9.15 4.96 -11.26
CA THR A 340 7.89 4.31 -10.84
C THR A 340 7.54 3.07 -11.64
N TYR A 341 7.84 3.04 -12.95
CA TYR A 341 7.46 1.95 -13.84
C TYR A 341 8.63 1.04 -14.21
N ARG A 342 9.86 1.32 -13.77
CA ARG A 342 11.06 0.57 -14.17
C ARG A 342 10.92 -0.96 -14.03
N GLN A 343 10.36 -1.46 -12.92
CA GLN A 343 10.15 -2.90 -12.75
C GLN A 343 9.03 -3.43 -13.65
N GLY A 344 7.89 -2.74 -13.70
CA GLY A 344 6.78 -3.07 -14.58
C GLY A 344 7.16 -3.04 -16.07
N ALA A 345 8.06 -2.14 -16.47
CA ALA A 345 8.56 -2.04 -17.84
C ALA A 345 9.19 -3.36 -18.30
N SER A 346 9.96 -4.03 -17.44
CA SER A 346 10.49 -5.37 -17.75
C SER A 346 9.38 -6.39 -17.95
N TYR A 347 8.29 -6.33 -17.17
CA TYR A 347 7.14 -7.22 -17.38
C TYR A 347 6.48 -6.97 -18.74
N ILE A 348 6.36 -5.70 -19.12
CA ILE A 348 5.82 -5.28 -20.41
C ILE A 348 6.76 -5.67 -21.56
N HIS A 349 8.07 -5.62 -21.39
CA HIS A 349 9.00 -6.00 -22.45
C HIS A 349 8.80 -7.48 -22.86
N TYR A 350 8.51 -8.35 -21.89
CA TYR A 350 8.53 -9.80 -22.07
C TYR A 350 7.15 -10.47 -21.98
N HIS A 351 6.04 -9.72 -21.93
CA HIS A 351 4.70 -10.33 -21.74
C HIS A 351 4.23 -11.21 -22.93
N HIS A 352 4.86 -11.07 -24.10
CA HIS A 352 4.68 -11.96 -25.25
C HIS A 352 5.75 -13.06 -25.39
N GLU A 353 6.66 -13.17 -24.41
CA GLU A 353 7.55 -14.33 -24.34
C GLU A 353 6.76 -15.58 -23.97
N ARG A 354 7.23 -16.74 -24.43
CA ARG A 354 6.56 -18.02 -24.26
C ARG A 354 7.46 -18.96 -23.47
N ILE A 355 6.87 -19.80 -22.61
CA ILE A 355 7.65 -20.78 -21.83
C ILE A 355 8.52 -21.68 -22.72
N ASP A 356 8.02 -22.03 -23.91
CA ASP A 356 8.72 -22.83 -24.94
C ASP A 356 9.81 -22.07 -25.73
N GLY A 357 10.06 -20.79 -25.44
CA GLY A 357 11.08 -19.99 -26.12
C GLY A 357 10.71 -19.51 -27.52
N LYS A 358 9.47 -19.75 -27.98
CA LYS A 358 9.01 -19.32 -29.32
C LYS A 358 8.35 -17.94 -29.32
N GLY A 359 8.46 -17.22 -28.20
CA GLY A 359 7.90 -15.88 -28.02
C GLY A 359 8.80 -14.79 -28.60
N TYR A 360 8.43 -13.55 -28.30
CA TYR A 360 9.16 -12.35 -28.71
C TYR A 360 9.19 -11.35 -27.55
N PRO A 361 10.15 -10.41 -27.50
CA PRO A 361 11.12 -10.04 -28.54
C PRO A 361 12.47 -10.78 -28.52
N GLN A 362 12.81 -11.51 -27.45
CA GLN A 362 14.13 -12.14 -27.26
C GLN A 362 14.10 -13.67 -27.30
N GLY A 363 12.93 -14.31 -27.28
CA GLY A 363 12.81 -15.77 -27.28
C GLY A 363 13.26 -16.37 -25.94
N LEU A 364 13.02 -15.66 -24.84
CA LEU A 364 13.29 -16.16 -23.50
C LEU A 364 12.41 -17.38 -23.21
N SER A 365 12.91 -18.30 -22.38
CA SER A 365 12.20 -19.53 -22.04
C SER A 365 12.21 -19.81 -20.54
N GLY A 366 11.16 -20.50 -20.07
CA GLY A 366 11.00 -20.91 -18.67
C GLY A 366 11.17 -19.77 -17.67
N SER A 367 11.99 -20.00 -16.64
CA SER A 367 12.23 -19.06 -15.53
C SER A 367 13.04 -17.81 -15.92
N ARG A 368 13.60 -17.75 -17.13
CA ARG A 368 14.28 -16.53 -17.63
C ARG A 368 13.28 -15.42 -17.94
N ILE A 369 12.01 -15.76 -18.15
CA ILE A 369 10.93 -14.78 -18.31
C ILE A 369 10.53 -14.28 -16.91
N PRO A 370 10.55 -12.95 -16.66
CA PRO A 370 10.14 -12.41 -15.37
C PRO A 370 8.75 -12.89 -14.96
N LEU A 371 8.56 -13.20 -13.67
CA LEU A 371 7.28 -13.72 -13.17
C LEU A 371 6.10 -12.81 -13.54
N GLY A 372 6.25 -11.49 -13.40
CA GLY A 372 5.21 -10.53 -13.79
C GLY A 372 4.84 -10.61 -15.27
N ALA A 373 5.79 -10.85 -16.17
CA ALA A 373 5.52 -11.05 -17.60
C ALA A 373 4.74 -12.36 -17.85
N ARG A 374 5.11 -13.46 -17.18
CA ARG A 374 4.38 -14.73 -17.28
C ARG A 374 2.94 -14.60 -16.79
N ILE A 375 2.71 -13.85 -15.71
CA ILE A 375 1.37 -13.53 -15.20
C ILE A 375 0.57 -12.69 -16.21
N LEU A 376 1.18 -11.63 -16.76
CA LEU A 376 0.54 -10.78 -17.77
C LEU A 376 0.16 -11.57 -19.03
N SER A 377 1.02 -12.49 -19.48
CA SER A 377 0.76 -13.31 -20.66
C SER A 377 -0.52 -14.14 -20.54
N VAL A 378 -0.76 -14.74 -19.35
CA VAL A 378 -1.99 -15.50 -19.06
C VAL A 378 -3.19 -14.58 -18.99
N ALA A 379 -3.08 -13.46 -18.27
CA ALA A 379 -4.15 -12.48 -18.09
C ALA A 379 -4.61 -11.85 -19.42
N ASP A 380 -3.65 -11.40 -20.24
CA ASP A 380 -3.88 -10.83 -21.56
C ASP A 380 -4.50 -11.87 -22.51
N SER A 381 -3.95 -13.08 -22.56
CA SER A 381 -4.49 -14.13 -23.42
C SER A 381 -5.91 -14.53 -23.04
N PHE A 382 -6.24 -14.58 -21.74
CA PHE A 382 -7.59 -14.86 -21.30
C PHE A 382 -8.58 -13.76 -21.68
N ASP A 383 -8.23 -12.49 -21.45
CA ASP A 383 -9.07 -11.35 -21.86
C ASP A 383 -9.25 -11.32 -23.38
N ALA A 384 -8.16 -11.54 -24.11
CA ALA A 384 -8.15 -11.66 -25.56
C ALA A 384 -9.10 -12.76 -26.04
N MET A 385 -9.13 -13.92 -25.38
CA MET A 385 -10.03 -15.03 -25.70
C MET A 385 -11.50 -14.74 -25.39
N THR A 386 -11.78 -14.02 -24.31
CA THR A 386 -13.13 -13.80 -23.76
C THR A 386 -13.76 -12.46 -24.16
N THR A 387 -13.04 -11.63 -24.93
CA THR A 387 -13.55 -10.39 -25.54
C THR A 387 -13.82 -10.58 -27.04
N ASP A 388 -14.91 -9.98 -27.53
CA ASP A 388 -15.25 -9.98 -28.96
C ASP A 388 -14.20 -9.17 -29.76
N ARG A 389 -13.79 -9.67 -30.93
CA ARG A 389 -12.85 -8.99 -31.84
C ARG A 389 -13.45 -8.91 -33.25
N PRO A 390 -13.06 -7.94 -34.10
CA PRO A 390 -13.63 -7.76 -35.44
C PRO A 390 -13.69 -9.03 -36.30
N TYR A 391 -12.70 -9.93 -36.16
CA TYR A 391 -12.60 -11.18 -36.94
C TYR A 391 -13.01 -12.44 -36.18
N ARG A 392 -13.37 -12.31 -34.89
CA ARG A 392 -13.59 -13.48 -34.04
C ARG A 392 -14.51 -13.15 -32.87
N ARG A 393 -15.60 -13.93 -32.75
CA ARG A 393 -16.45 -13.92 -31.56
C ARG A 393 -15.68 -14.40 -30.33
N ALA A 394 -15.97 -13.83 -29.19
CA ALA A 394 -15.36 -14.25 -27.93
C ALA A 394 -15.72 -15.69 -27.58
N LEU A 395 -14.75 -16.40 -27.02
CA LEU A 395 -14.94 -17.73 -26.44
C LEU A 395 -15.72 -17.63 -25.14
N THR A 396 -16.45 -18.69 -24.80
CA THR A 396 -16.99 -18.86 -23.47
C THR A 396 -15.86 -19.04 -22.45
N ARG A 397 -16.12 -18.72 -21.19
CA ARG A 397 -15.19 -18.95 -20.08
C ARG A 397 -14.66 -20.39 -20.05
N ARG A 398 -15.52 -21.39 -20.30
CA ARG A 398 -15.13 -22.81 -20.33
C ARG A 398 -14.17 -23.12 -21.47
N GLU A 399 -14.43 -22.61 -22.67
CA GLU A 399 -13.55 -22.80 -23.83
C GLU A 399 -12.20 -22.10 -23.63
N ALA A 400 -12.20 -20.87 -23.08
CA ALA A 400 -10.97 -20.15 -22.78
C ALA A 400 -10.10 -20.91 -21.74
N VAL A 401 -10.72 -21.49 -20.70
CA VAL A 401 -10.02 -22.32 -19.72
C VAL A 401 -9.43 -23.59 -20.36
N GLN A 402 -10.16 -24.24 -21.27
CA GLN A 402 -9.65 -25.41 -21.99
C GLN A 402 -8.44 -25.05 -22.86
N GLU A 403 -8.48 -23.90 -23.54
CA GLU A 403 -7.35 -23.46 -24.37
C GLU A 403 -6.13 -23.07 -23.51
N LEU A 404 -6.33 -22.45 -22.34
CA LEU A 404 -5.25 -22.21 -21.38
C LEU A 404 -4.59 -23.52 -20.94
N ARG A 405 -5.37 -24.55 -20.56
CA ARG A 405 -4.84 -25.87 -20.20
C ARG A 405 -4.06 -26.52 -21.34
N LYS A 406 -4.57 -26.44 -22.57
CA LYS A 406 -3.91 -26.98 -23.77
C LYS A 406 -2.58 -26.29 -24.09
N CYS A 407 -2.49 -25.00 -23.80
CA CYS A 407 -1.29 -24.18 -24.03
C CYS A 407 -0.33 -24.14 -22.81
N SER A 408 -0.72 -24.76 -21.69
CA SER A 408 0.10 -24.91 -20.48
C SER A 408 1.41 -25.66 -20.78
N GLY A 409 2.53 -25.16 -20.27
CA GLY A 409 3.87 -25.71 -20.50
C GLY A 409 4.45 -25.42 -21.88
N LYS A 410 3.68 -24.77 -22.77
CA LYS A 410 4.12 -24.29 -24.08
C LYS A 410 4.14 -22.77 -24.10
N GLN A 411 2.97 -22.17 -24.23
CA GLN A 411 2.83 -20.71 -24.21
C GLN A 411 2.92 -20.20 -22.78
N PHE A 412 2.19 -20.85 -21.88
CA PHE A 412 1.95 -20.36 -20.53
C PHE A 412 2.67 -21.19 -19.49
N ASP A 413 2.97 -20.55 -18.36
CA ASP A 413 3.51 -21.22 -17.20
C ASP A 413 2.45 -22.14 -16.57
N PRO A 414 2.72 -23.44 -16.39
CA PRO A 414 1.76 -24.36 -15.80
C PRO A 414 1.27 -23.95 -14.41
N GLU A 415 2.16 -23.43 -13.56
CA GLU A 415 1.79 -23.03 -12.19
C GLU A 415 0.79 -21.87 -12.22
N ILE A 416 1.05 -20.87 -13.07
CA ILE A 416 0.20 -19.69 -13.20
C ILE A 416 -1.17 -20.04 -13.80
N VAL A 417 -1.20 -20.94 -14.80
CA VAL A 417 -2.45 -21.42 -15.40
C VAL A 417 -3.33 -22.10 -14.34
N GLU A 418 -2.76 -23.01 -13.55
CA GLU A 418 -3.52 -23.70 -12.50
C GLU A 418 -4.02 -22.74 -11.41
N VAL A 419 -3.17 -21.80 -10.96
CA VAL A 419 -3.59 -20.76 -10.00
C VAL A 419 -4.73 -19.91 -10.56
N PHE A 420 -4.64 -19.48 -11.82
CA PHE A 420 -5.67 -18.66 -12.45
C PHE A 420 -7.01 -19.41 -12.60
N ILE A 421 -6.96 -20.68 -13.03
CA ILE A 421 -8.17 -21.50 -13.20
C ILE A 421 -8.84 -21.73 -11.84
N LYS A 422 -8.08 -22.07 -10.80
CA LYS A 422 -8.61 -22.22 -9.44
C LYS A 422 -9.26 -20.93 -8.94
N ALA A 423 -8.59 -19.79 -9.13
CA ALA A 423 -9.10 -18.48 -8.73
C ALA A 423 -10.41 -18.11 -9.46
N LEU A 424 -10.53 -18.49 -10.74
CA LEU A 424 -11.77 -18.37 -11.49
C LEU A 424 -12.86 -19.25 -10.88
N GLU A 425 -12.61 -20.56 -10.70
CA GLU A 425 -13.60 -21.53 -10.20
C GLU A 425 -14.14 -21.15 -8.80
N GLU A 426 -13.30 -20.60 -7.94
CA GLU A 426 -13.68 -20.09 -6.62
C GLU A 426 -14.39 -18.72 -6.66
N ASN A 427 -14.68 -18.16 -7.84
CA ASN A 427 -15.25 -16.83 -8.08
C ASN A 427 -14.49 -15.69 -7.40
N LYS A 428 -13.18 -15.87 -7.17
CA LYS A 428 -12.28 -14.82 -6.66
C LYS A 428 -11.90 -13.82 -7.76
N ILE A 429 -12.11 -14.21 -9.02
CA ILE A 429 -11.94 -13.36 -10.19
C ILE A 429 -13.32 -13.14 -10.82
N CYS A 430 -13.82 -11.90 -10.77
CA CYS A 430 -15.04 -11.54 -11.47
C CYS A 430 -14.77 -11.44 -12.97
N VAL A 431 -15.39 -12.32 -13.75
CA VAL A 431 -15.53 -12.19 -15.19
C VAL A 431 -16.98 -11.80 -15.43
N GLU A 432 -17.25 -10.78 -16.24
CA GLU A 432 -18.62 -10.48 -16.66
C GLU A 432 -19.11 -11.63 -17.54
N ASP A 433 -19.79 -12.60 -16.92
CA ASP A 433 -20.46 -13.67 -17.65
C ASP A 433 -21.62 -13.05 -18.43
N ARG A 434 -21.68 -13.30 -19.74
CA ARG A 434 -22.87 -12.94 -20.53
C ARG A 434 -24.06 -13.66 -19.90
N LEU A 435 -25.00 -12.92 -19.31
CA LEU A 435 -26.37 -13.40 -19.16
C LEU A 435 -26.80 -13.87 -20.56
N LYS A 436 -27.01 -15.18 -20.71
CA LYS A 436 -27.61 -15.71 -21.94
C LYS A 436 -28.96 -15.00 -22.12
N PRO A 437 -29.29 -14.52 -23.33
CA PRO A 437 -30.62 -13.97 -23.60
C PRO A 437 -31.71 -15.01 -23.32
#